data_AF-A0A560FBD8-F1
#
_entry.id   AF-A0A560FBD8-F1
#
_cell.length_a   1.000
_cell.length_b   1.000
_cell.length_c   1.000
_cell.angle_alpha   90.00
_cell.angle_beta   90.00
_cell.angle_gamma   90.00
#
_symmetry.space_group_name_H-M   'P 1'
#
loop_
_entity.id
_entity.type
_entity.pdbx_description
1 polymer ?
#
loop_
_entity_poly.entity_id
_entity_poly.type
_entity_poly.pdbx_seq_one_letter_code
_entity_poly.pdbx_strand_id
1 'polypeptide(L)'
;MIQSSVTERFQTTIPKGVREALGLRRGDTLAYEVRGEEVIVRRQPEQQSDDPVLTGFLDLLERDIAAHPERLQRVPEALVQRSRELVEGVEIDLDAAL
;
A
#
# COMPACT_ATOMS: atom_id res chain seq x y z
N MET A 1 19.16 21.72 14.92
CA MET A 1 19.82 20.40 14.96
C MET A 1 19.17 19.59 16.06
N ILE A 2 18.66 18.39 15.77
CA ILE A 2 18.09 17.49 16.78
C ILE A 2 19.16 16.45 17.12
N GLN A 3 19.38 16.16 18.39
CA GLN A 3 20.41 15.22 18.86
C GLN A 3 19.76 14.10 19.68
N SER A 4 20.35 12.91 19.62
CA SER A 4 20.02 11.76 20.47
C SER A 4 21.30 11.01 20.81
N SER A 5 21.34 10.42 22.00
CA SER A 5 22.47 9.59 22.44
C SER A 5 22.23 8.12 22.08
N VAL A 6 23.33 7.37 22.01
CA VAL A 6 23.31 5.92 21.87
C VAL A 6 23.28 5.30 23.27
N THR A 7 22.41 4.33 23.49
CA THR A 7 22.35 3.56 24.75
C THR A 7 23.47 2.52 24.79
N GLU A 8 23.68 1.90 25.96
CA GLU A 8 24.64 0.80 26.12
C GLU A 8 24.40 -0.38 25.16
N ARG A 9 23.16 -0.54 24.67
CA ARG A 9 22.78 -1.58 23.71
C ARG A 9 22.90 -1.13 22.25
N PHE A 10 23.62 -0.04 21.98
CA PHE A 10 23.75 0.55 20.65
C PHE A 10 22.42 0.97 20.01
N GLN A 11 21.45 1.37 20.82
CA GLN A 11 20.14 1.86 20.34
C GLN A 11 20.09 3.38 20.45
N THR A 12 19.39 4.04 19.53
CA THR A 12 19.03 5.46 19.70
C THR A 12 17.52 5.63 19.55
N THR A 13 16.94 6.51 20.36
CA THR A 13 15.53 6.86 20.24
C THR A 13 15.38 7.89 19.13
N ILE A 14 14.58 7.58 18.10
CA ILE A 14 14.24 8.56 17.05
C ILE A 14 13.42 9.69 17.68
N PRO A 15 13.91 10.94 17.69
CA PRO A 15 13.23 12.07 18.34
C PRO A 15 11.87 12.38 17.70
N LYS A 16 10.94 12.98 18.47
CA LYS A 16 9.56 13.25 18.02
C LYS A 16 9.51 13.95 16.65
N GLY A 17 10.25 15.04 16.48
CA GLY A 17 10.24 15.80 15.22
C GLY A 17 10.74 14.99 14.02
N VAL A 18 11.68 14.05 14.23
CA VAL A 18 12.16 13.14 13.16
C VAL A 18 11.10 12.09 12.84
N ARG A 19 10.43 11.53 13.85
CA ARG A 19 9.33 10.56 13.64
C ARG A 19 8.17 11.17 12.86
N GLU A 20 7.79 12.39 13.19
CA GLU A 20 6.71 13.11 12.51
C GLU A 20 7.10 13.45 11.06
N ALA A 21 8.33 13.94 10.84
CA ALA A 21 8.82 14.26 9.50
C ALA A 21 8.91 13.03 8.57
N LEU A 22 9.29 11.86 9.12
CA LEU A 22 9.36 10.60 8.37
C LEU A 22 8.03 9.81 8.36
N GLY A 23 7.00 10.30 9.06
CA GLY A 23 5.72 9.61 9.20
C GLY A 23 5.86 8.20 9.76
N LEU A 24 6.74 8.01 10.76
CA LEU A 24 7.01 6.70 11.37
C LEU A 24 5.89 6.28 12.31
N ARG A 25 5.45 5.03 12.19
CA ARG A 25 4.51 4.35 13.07
C ARG A 25 5.21 3.26 13.87
N ARG A 26 4.55 2.80 14.93
CA ARG A 26 5.05 1.67 15.72
C ARG A 26 5.03 0.42 14.83
N GLY A 27 6.17 -0.25 14.73
CA GLY A 27 6.33 -1.46 13.89
C GLY A 27 6.98 -1.18 12.53
N ASP A 28 7.12 0.09 12.12
CA ASP A 28 7.80 0.43 10.88
C ASP A 28 9.26 -0.03 10.89
N THR A 29 9.71 -0.52 9.74
CA THR A 29 11.11 -0.89 9.51
C THR A 29 11.89 0.32 9.00
N LEU A 30 13.13 0.49 9.47
CA LEU A 30 14.04 1.53 9.00
C LEU A 30 15.18 0.90 8.21
N ALA A 31 15.48 1.45 7.03
CA ALA A 31 16.65 1.13 6.25
C ALA A 31 17.79 2.10 6.60
N TYR A 32 19.00 1.56 6.76
CA TYR A 32 20.21 2.32 7.05
C TYR A 32 21.17 2.23 5.86
N GLU A 33 21.68 3.38 5.42
CA GLU A 33 22.72 3.47 4.40
C GLU A 33 23.91 4.25 4.98
N VAL A 34 25.11 3.68 4.93
CA VAL A 34 26.33 4.31 5.45
C VAL A 34 27.08 4.96 4.29
N ARG A 35 27.41 6.24 4.43
CA ARG A 35 28.16 7.05 3.44
C ARG A 35 29.34 7.75 4.13
N GLY A 36 30.49 7.08 4.16
CA GLY A 36 31.66 7.59 4.89
C GLY A 36 31.37 7.71 6.39
N GLU A 37 31.33 8.94 6.90
CA GLU A 37 31.01 9.25 8.30
C GLU A 37 29.52 9.56 8.53
N GLU A 38 28.71 9.58 7.47
CA GLU A 38 27.28 9.87 7.54
C GLU A 38 26.44 8.59 7.48
N VAL A 39 25.29 8.61 8.17
CA VAL A 39 24.27 7.56 8.08
C VAL A 39 22.97 8.18 7.62
N ILE A 40 22.42 7.65 6.53
CA ILE A 40 21.08 7.98 6.05
C ILE A 40 20.11 6.93 6.57
N VAL A 41 19.08 7.40 7.27
CA VAL A 41 17.98 6.56 7.76
C VAL A 41 16.73 6.86 6.97
N ARG A 42 16.11 5.82 6.40
CA ARG A 42 14.87 5.92 5.63
C ARG A 42 13.82 5.01 6.23
N ARG A 43 12.54 5.42 6.17
CA ARG A 43 11.45 4.47 6.36
C ARG A 43 11.51 3.45 5.23
N GLN A 44 11.65 2.18 5.58
CA GLN A 44 11.45 1.12 4.61
C GLN A 44 9.95 0.97 4.44
N PRO A 45 9.38 1.24 3.24
CA PRO A 45 8.00 0.87 3.00
C PRO A 45 7.87 -0.62 3.28
N GLU A 46 6.77 -1.03 3.91
CA GLU A 46 6.38 -2.43 3.87
C GLU A 46 6.54 -2.86 2.43
N GLN A 47 7.23 -3.98 2.19
CA GLN A 47 7.22 -4.57 0.85
C GLN A 47 5.73 -4.76 0.58
N GLN A 48 5.18 -3.90 -0.27
CA GLN A 48 4.01 -4.26 -1.04
C GLN A 48 4.48 -5.57 -1.65
N SER A 49 3.89 -6.66 -1.17
CA SER A 49 4.02 -7.93 -1.85
C SER A 49 3.68 -7.58 -3.28
N ASP A 50 4.70 -7.51 -4.15
CA ASP A 50 4.49 -7.44 -5.59
C ASP A 50 3.81 -8.75 -5.90
N ASP A 51 2.49 -8.75 -5.77
CA ASP A 51 1.66 -9.88 -6.13
C ASP A 51 1.81 -9.97 -7.65
N PRO A 52 2.54 -10.99 -8.14
CA PRO A 52 2.84 -11.07 -9.56
C PRO A 52 1.56 -11.30 -10.37
N VAL A 53 0.52 -11.87 -9.75
CA VAL A 53 -0.79 -12.08 -10.37
C VAL A 53 -1.52 -10.75 -10.48
N LEU A 54 -1.54 -9.95 -9.41
CA LEU A 54 -2.13 -8.62 -9.45
C LEU A 54 -1.43 -7.73 -10.48
N THR A 55 -0.10 -7.76 -10.51
CA THR A 55 0.70 -6.99 -11.47
C THR A 55 0.36 -7.40 -12.91
N GLY A 56 0.36 -8.70 -13.22
CA GLY A 56 0.00 -9.18 -14.56
C GLY A 56 -1.46 -8.88 -14.95
N PHE A 57 -2.37 -8.87 -13.98
CA PHE A 57 -3.77 -8.49 -14.21
C PHE A 57 -3.92 -6.99 -14.53
N LEU A 58 -3.19 -6.12 -13.83
CA LEU A 58 -3.19 -4.68 -14.10
C LEU A 58 -2.58 -4.38 -15.48
N ASP A 59 -1.49 -5.06 -15.85
CA ASP A 59 -0.89 -4.96 -17.20
C ASP A 59 -1.89 -5.36 -18.30
N LEU A 60 -2.69 -6.40 -18.06
CA LEU A 60 -3.73 -6.82 -19.00
C LEU A 60 -4.79 -5.73 -19.18
N LEU A 61 -5.28 -5.17 -18.07
CA LEU A 61 -6.28 -4.09 -18.09
C LEU A 61 -5.74 -2.83 -18.79
N GLU A 62 -4.51 -2.43 -18.50
CA GLU A 62 -3.88 -1.27 -19.13
C GLU A 62 -3.85 -1.42 -20.66
N ARG A 63 -3.39 -2.58 -21.15
CA ARG A 63 -3.30 -2.85 -22.58
C ARG A 63 -4.68 -2.87 -23.26
N ASP A 64 -5.68 -3.48 -22.65
CA ASP A 64 -7.03 -3.55 -23.22
C ASP A 64 -7.69 -2.16 -23.23
N ILE A 65 -7.56 -1.37 -22.16
CA ILE A 65 -8.08 0.00 -22.10
C ILE A 65 -7.40 0.89 -23.14
N ALA A 66 -6.09 0.76 -23.32
CA ALA A 66 -5.35 1.54 -24.30
C ALA A 66 -5.74 1.16 -25.75
N ALA A 67 -5.96 -0.13 -26.02
CA ALA A 67 -6.35 -0.63 -27.33
C ALA A 67 -7.82 -0.35 -27.67
N HIS A 68 -8.69 -0.33 -26.66
CA HIS A 68 -10.14 -0.28 -26.80
C HIS A 68 -10.80 0.71 -25.83
N PRO A 69 -10.46 2.01 -25.87
CA PRO A 69 -11.06 3.01 -24.98
C PRO A 69 -12.58 3.10 -25.11
N GLU A 70 -13.15 2.75 -26.27
CA GLU A 70 -14.59 2.70 -26.53
C GLU A 70 -15.35 1.65 -25.69
N ARG A 71 -14.65 0.66 -25.14
CA ARG A 71 -15.23 -0.35 -24.25
C ARG A 71 -15.40 0.14 -22.82
N LEU A 72 -14.74 1.24 -22.44
CA LEU A 72 -14.87 1.83 -21.12
C LEU A 72 -16.18 2.62 -21.02
N GLN A 73 -17.26 1.90 -20.73
CA GLN A 73 -18.61 2.45 -20.67
C GLN A 73 -19.13 2.49 -19.23
N ARG A 74 -20.05 3.42 -18.97
CA ARG A 74 -20.75 3.47 -17.68
C ARG A 74 -21.62 2.22 -17.54
N VAL A 75 -21.70 1.70 -16.32
CA VAL A 75 -22.66 0.63 -16.01
C VAL A 75 -24.08 1.20 -16.15
N PRO A 76 -24.95 0.61 -16.99
CA PRO A 76 -26.31 1.10 -17.17
C PRO A 76 -27.11 1.00 -15.88
N GLU A 77 -27.91 2.03 -15.56
CA GLU A 77 -28.75 2.05 -14.36
C GLU A 77 -29.72 0.86 -14.30
N ALA A 78 -30.30 0.49 -15.45
CA ALA A 78 -31.15 -0.70 -15.55
C ALA A 78 -30.42 -2.01 -15.20
N LEU A 79 -29.13 -2.11 -15.53
CA LEU A 79 -28.33 -3.28 -15.15
C LEU A 79 -28.06 -3.28 -13.65
N VAL A 80 -27.73 -2.13 -13.06
CA VAL A 80 -27.56 -1.99 -11.61
C VAL A 80 -28.84 -2.38 -10.86
N GLN A 81 -29.98 -1.88 -11.32
CA GLN A 81 -31.28 -2.16 -10.70
C GLN A 81 -31.61 -3.65 -10.78
N ARG A 82 -31.47 -4.25 -11.96
CA ARG A 82 -31.67 -5.69 -12.14
C ARG A 82 -30.71 -6.53 -11.28
N SER A 83 -29.44 -6.14 -11.20
CA SER A 83 -28.46 -6.82 -10.35
C SER A 83 -28.87 -6.78 -8.87
N ARG A 84 -29.36 -5.63 -8.37
CA ARG A 84 -29.84 -5.49 -6.98
C ARG A 84 -31.04 -6.38 -6.69
N GLU A 85 -32.02 -6.40 -7.60
CA GLU A 85 -33.21 -7.27 -7.48
C GLU A 85 -32.82 -8.76 -7.44
N LEU A 86 -31.86 -9.17 -8.27
CA LEU A 86 -31.43 -10.57 -8.33
C LEU A 86 -30.68 -11.05 -7.09
N VAL A 87 -29.98 -10.16 -6.39
CA VAL A 87 -29.22 -10.49 -5.18
C VAL A 87 -29.96 -10.12 -3.88
N GLU A 88 -31.21 -9.67 -3.98
CA GLU A 88 -32.00 -9.28 -2.82
C GLU A 88 -32.17 -10.48 -1.86
N GLY A 89 -31.78 -10.28 -0.60
CA GLY A 89 -31.86 -11.32 0.43
C GLY A 89 -30.74 -12.38 0.38
N VAL A 90 -29.76 -12.24 -0.51
CA VAL A 90 -28.56 -13.11 -0.49
C VAL A 90 -27.60 -12.62 0.58
N GLU A 91 -27.39 -13.41 1.63
CA GLU A 91 -26.35 -13.14 2.62
C GLU A 91 -24.99 -13.59 2.08
N ILE A 92 -24.03 -12.67 2.03
CA ILE A 92 -22.66 -12.92 1.58
C ILE A 92 -21.72 -12.60 2.73
N ASP A 93 -20.93 -13.59 3.14
CA ASP A 93 -19.80 -13.41 4.04
C ASP A 93 -18.52 -13.26 3.21
N LEU A 94 -17.97 -12.04 3.16
CA LEU A 94 -16.74 -11.74 2.42
C LEU A 94 -15.47 -12.16 3.17
N ASP A 95 -15.60 -12.51 4.45
CA ASP A 95 -14.50 -12.94 5.31
C ASP A 95 -14.42 -14.47 5.43
N ALA A 96 -15.37 -15.19 4.80
CA ALA A 96 -15.33 -16.63 4.70
C ALA A 96 -14.07 -17.09 3.92
N ALA A 97 -13.42 -18.13 4.42
CA ALA A 97 -12.27 -18.72 3.73
C ALA A 97 -12.69 -19.28 2.35
N LEU A 98 -11.91 -18.93 1.32
CA LEU A 98 -12.08 -19.38 -0.07
C LEU A 98 -11.55 -20.79 -0.31
#